data_AF-A0A2D8R3C5-F1
#
_entry.id   AF-A0A2D8R3C5-F1
#
_cell.length_a   1.000
_cell.length_b   1.000
_cell.length_c   1.000
_cell.angle_alpha   90.00
_cell.angle_beta   90.00
_cell.angle_gamma   90.00
#
_symmetry.space_group_name_H-M   'P 1'
#
loop_
_entity.id
_entity.type
_entity.pdbx_description
1 polymer ?
#
loop_
_entity_poly.entity_id
_entity_poly.type
_entity_poly.pdbx_seq_one_letter_code
_entity_poly.pdbx_strand_id
1 'polypeptide(L)'
;MSDKPTANDESINCLCCQKKMSNMQDLRNGVQPSGGLAFHTRGHFGSTLFDPIDGSSIHIAICDPCVEKAIGRGDVIHFRHYTNRDGLIATKEDLG
;
A
#
# COMPACT_ATOMS: atom_id res chain seq x y z
N MET A 1 -33.26 11.74 -9.70
CA MET A 1 -32.89 11.25 -8.35
C MET A 1 -31.73 10.31 -8.58
N SER A 2 -30.51 10.78 -8.35
CA SER A 2 -29.30 9.97 -8.53
C SER A 2 -28.91 9.47 -7.15
N ASP A 3 -28.99 8.16 -6.94
CA ASP A 3 -28.59 7.54 -5.68
C ASP A 3 -27.15 7.91 -5.36
N LYS A 4 -26.99 8.73 -4.31
CA LYS A 4 -25.70 9.07 -3.74
C LYS A 4 -25.29 7.85 -2.90
N PRO A 5 -24.09 7.26 -3.11
CA PRO A 5 -23.64 6.18 -2.24
C PRO A 5 -23.59 6.70 -0.81
N THR A 6 -24.33 6.04 0.09
CA THR A 6 -24.36 6.36 1.52
C THR A 6 -23.03 5.95 2.16
N ALA A 7 -22.57 6.75 3.12
CA ALA A 7 -21.31 6.56 3.83
C ALA A 7 -21.10 5.15 4.41
N ASN A 8 -19.83 4.76 4.49
CA ASN A 8 -19.25 3.64 5.25
C ASN A 8 -19.03 2.30 4.53
N ASP A 9 -18.16 2.28 3.51
CA ASP A 9 -17.16 1.19 3.40
C ASP A 9 -15.93 1.58 2.56
N GLU A 10 -15.40 2.80 2.72
CA GLU A 10 -14.14 3.21 2.10
C GLU A 10 -12.98 2.55 2.83
N SER A 11 -12.90 1.23 2.67
CA SER A 11 -11.88 0.41 3.28
C SER A 11 -11.20 -0.40 2.20
N ILE A 12 -9.94 -0.73 2.46
CA ILE A 12 -9.18 -1.62 1.61
C ILE A 12 -8.51 -2.69 2.46
N ASN A 13 -8.50 -3.90 1.94
CA ASN A 13 -7.85 -5.01 2.61
C ASN A 13 -6.37 -5.02 2.26
N CYS A 14 -5.54 -5.28 3.26
CA CYS A 14 -4.14 -5.62 3.04
C CYS A 14 -4.05 -6.86 2.16
N LEU A 15 -3.29 -6.78 1.06
CA LEU A 15 -3.09 -7.90 0.14
C LEU A 15 -2.48 -9.13 0.85
N CYS A 16 -1.58 -8.91 1.80
CA CYS A 16 -0.84 -9.98 2.46
C CYS A 16 -1.63 -10.71 3.56
N CYS A 17 -2.45 -9.99 4.34
CA CYS A 17 -3.07 -10.53 5.55
C CYS A 17 -4.58 -10.28 5.67
N GLN A 18 -5.20 -9.67 4.66
CA GLN A 18 -6.63 -9.33 4.63
C GLN A 18 -7.12 -8.40 5.74
N LYS A 19 -6.21 -7.78 6.51
CA LYS A 19 -6.57 -6.74 7.48
C LYS A 19 -7.30 -5.61 6.75
N LYS A 20 -8.55 -5.34 7.15
CA LYS A 20 -9.35 -4.20 6.68
C LYS A 20 -8.76 -2.90 7.23
N MET A 21 -8.44 -1.96 6.36
CA MET A 21 -7.90 -0.64 6.68
C MET A 21 -8.84 0.44 6.17
N SER A 22 -9.03 1.51 6.94
CA SER A 22 -9.76 2.69 6.45
C SER A 22 -8.97 3.35 5.32
N ASN A 23 -9.65 3.74 4.26
CA ASN A 23 -9.09 4.53 3.16
C ASN A 23 -9.39 6.01 3.42
N MET A 24 -8.39 6.87 3.34
CA MET A 24 -8.53 8.31 3.59
C MET A 24 -9.07 9.08 2.39
N GLN A 25 -9.35 8.39 1.27
CA GLN A 25 -9.87 8.93 0.02
C GLN A 25 -11.01 8.06 -0.50
N ASP A 26 -11.79 8.61 -1.44
CA ASP A 26 -12.72 7.82 -2.24
C ASP A 26 -11.92 6.80 -3.08
N LEU A 27 -12.28 5.51 -3.01
CA LEU A 27 -11.65 4.42 -3.76
C LEU A 27 -11.63 4.66 -5.28
N ARG A 28 -12.57 5.46 -5.82
CA ARG A 28 -12.61 5.85 -7.24
C ARG A 28 -11.49 6.82 -7.61
N ASN A 29 -11.00 7.59 -6.64
CA ASN A 29 -9.94 8.58 -6.82
C ASN A 29 -8.57 8.07 -6.39
N GLY A 30 -8.53 6.95 -5.67
CA GLY A 30 -7.29 6.28 -5.31
C GLY A 30 -7.35 5.56 -3.98
N VAL A 31 -6.23 4.94 -3.65
CA VAL A 31 -6.05 4.21 -2.41
C VAL A 31 -5.02 4.97 -1.57
N GLN A 32 -5.40 5.32 -0.35
CA GLN A 32 -4.60 5.95 0.69
C GLN A 32 -4.98 5.32 2.04
N PRO A 33 -4.48 4.11 2.35
CA PRO A 33 -4.89 3.38 3.54
C PRO A 33 -4.26 4.01 4.78
N SER A 34 -5.05 4.17 5.83
CA SER A 34 -4.53 4.54 7.15
C SER A 34 -3.82 3.35 7.79
N GLY A 35 -2.53 3.51 8.10
CA GLY A 35 -1.68 2.43 8.62
C GLY A 35 -1.25 1.40 7.56
N GLY A 36 -1.01 1.87 6.34
CA GLY A 36 -0.49 1.06 5.24
C GLY A 36 0.09 1.88 4.10
N LEU A 37 0.65 1.18 3.13
CA LEU A 37 1.17 1.73 1.88
C LEU A 37 0.21 1.42 0.73
N ALA A 38 0.07 2.38 -0.18
CA ALA A 38 -0.64 2.21 -1.45
C ALA A 38 0.35 1.98 -2.59
N PHE A 39 0.07 1.01 -3.45
CA PHE A 39 0.82 0.75 -4.67
C PHE A 39 -0.12 0.92 -5.86
N HIS A 40 0.33 1.71 -6.83
CA HIS A 40 -0.38 1.99 -8.07
C HIS A 40 0.56 1.79 -9.24
N THR A 41 0.10 1.06 -10.25
CA THR A 41 0.84 0.86 -11.49
C THR A 41 -0.11 0.75 -12.68
N ARG A 42 0.37 1.14 -13.86
CA ARG A 42 -0.30 0.97 -15.16
C ARG A 42 0.27 -0.21 -15.97
N GLY A 43 1.15 -1.01 -15.36
CA GLY A 43 1.80 -2.14 -16.00
C GLY A 43 3.22 -2.31 -15.49
N HIS A 44 3.72 -3.54 -15.55
CA HIS A 44 5.10 -3.88 -15.26
C HIS A 44 5.60 -4.78 -16.37
N PHE A 45 6.56 -4.29 -17.15
CA PHE A 45 7.21 -5.09 -18.19
C PHE A 45 7.73 -6.40 -17.59
N GLY A 46 7.20 -7.52 -18.10
CA GLY A 46 7.58 -8.88 -17.66
C GLY A 46 6.64 -9.53 -16.64
N SER A 47 5.56 -8.86 -16.22
CA SER A 47 4.49 -9.50 -15.42
C SER A 47 3.51 -10.25 -16.32
N THR A 48 3.18 -11.50 -15.99
CA THR A 48 2.09 -12.23 -16.64
C THR A 48 0.72 -11.99 -15.98
N LEU A 49 0.70 -11.32 -14.84
CA LEU A 49 -0.53 -11.10 -14.05
C LEU A 49 -1.17 -9.74 -14.34
N PHE A 50 -0.37 -8.70 -14.57
CA PHE A 50 -0.86 -7.35 -14.86
C PHE A 50 0.17 -6.56 -15.66
N ASP A 51 0.00 -6.54 -16.99
CA ASP A 51 0.77 -5.72 -17.92
C ASP A 51 -0.13 -5.20 -19.06
N PRO A 52 -1.18 -4.42 -18.74
CA PRO A 52 -2.13 -3.99 -19.75
C PRO A 52 -1.55 -2.83 -20.57
N ILE A 53 -1.46 -3.02 -21.88
CA ILE A 53 -1.04 -1.97 -22.85
C ILE A 53 -2.28 -1.18 -23.33
N ASP A 54 -3.24 -0.93 -22.43
CA ASP A 54 -4.52 -0.27 -22.75
C ASP A 54 -4.83 0.93 -21.84
N GLY A 55 -3.93 1.26 -20.92
CA GLY A 55 -4.11 2.35 -19.95
C GLY A 55 -4.83 1.97 -18.66
N SER A 56 -5.23 0.70 -18.50
CA SER A 56 -5.74 0.17 -17.24
C SER A 56 -4.70 0.26 -16.11
N SER A 57 -5.16 0.30 -14.86
CA SER A 57 -4.27 0.31 -13.69
C SER A 57 -4.76 -0.58 -12.56
N ILE A 58 -3.82 -1.12 -11.77
CA ILE A 58 -4.11 -1.85 -10.54
C ILE A 58 -3.69 -1.02 -9.33
N HIS A 59 -4.55 -1.03 -8.31
CA HIS A 59 -4.30 -0.40 -7.02
C HIS A 59 -4.38 -1.47 -5.94
N ILE A 60 -3.35 -1.58 -5.11
CA ILE A 60 -3.31 -2.50 -3.97
C ILE A 60 -2.82 -1.77 -2.72
N ALA A 61 -3.16 -2.31 -1.55
CA ALA A 61 -2.66 -1.83 -0.28
C ALA A 61 -1.97 -2.94 0.51
N ILE A 62 -0.93 -2.58 1.26
CA ILE A 62 -0.26 -3.47 2.23
C ILE A 62 -0.18 -2.72 3.55
N CYS A 63 -0.62 -3.34 4.66
CA CYS A 63 -0.57 -2.72 5.97
C CYS A 63 0.86 -2.64 6.52
N ASP A 64 1.14 -1.65 7.38
CA ASP A 64 2.47 -1.43 7.94
C ASP A 64 3.05 -2.69 8.62
N PRO A 65 2.29 -3.46 9.44
CA PRO A 65 2.83 -4.67 10.06
C PRO A 65 3.29 -5.74 9.06
N CYS A 66 2.68 -5.80 7.87
CA CYS A 66 3.13 -6.72 6.83
C CYS A 66 4.42 -6.24 6.16
N VAL A 67 4.56 -4.92 5.97
CA VAL A 67 5.78 -4.30 5.44
C VAL A 67 6.93 -4.46 6.44
N GLU A 68 6.70 -4.14 7.71
CA GLU A 68 7.67 -4.32 8.81
C GLU A 68 8.17 -5.77 8.89
N LYS A 69 7.26 -6.75 8.84
CA LYS A 69 7.63 -8.17 8.81
C LYS A 69 8.46 -8.53 7.58
N ALA A 70 8.16 -7.96 6.42
CA ALA A 70 8.93 -8.21 5.20
C ALA A 70 10.34 -7.59 5.30
N ILE A 71 10.45 -6.39 5.90
CA ILE A 71 11.73 -5.76 6.19
C ILE A 71 12.56 -6.62 7.15
N GLY A 72 11.99 -7.06 8.28
CA GLY A 72 12.71 -7.90 9.25
C GLY A 72 13.09 -9.29 8.74
N ARG A 73 12.47 -9.77 7.65
CA ARG A 73 12.92 -10.99 6.94
C ARG A 73 14.00 -10.72 5.88
N GLY A 74 14.26 -9.46 5.56
CA GLY A 74 15.18 -9.06 4.50
C GLY A 74 14.59 -9.08 3.09
N ASP A 75 13.26 -9.21 2.94
CA ASP A 75 12.58 -9.27 1.63
C ASP A 75 12.55 -7.89 0.93
N VAL A 76 12.71 -6.81 1.70
CA VAL A 76 12.75 -5.43 1.19
C VAL A 76 14.20 -4.97 1.06
N ILE A 77 14.63 -4.74 -0.18
CA ILE A 77 16.04 -4.45 -0.50
C ILE A 77 16.40 -2.99 -0.20
N HIS A 78 15.48 -2.07 -0.49
CA HIS A 78 15.68 -0.64 -0.30
C HIS A 78 14.44 -0.01 0.34
N PHE A 79 14.62 0.59 1.50
CA PHE A 79 13.62 1.41 2.16
C PHE A 79 14.31 2.47 3.00
N ARG A 80 13.59 3.54 3.31
CA ARG A 80 14.01 4.54 4.29
C ARG A 80 12.86 4.73 5.27
N HIS A 81 13.10 4.41 6.54
CA HIS A 81 12.12 4.62 7.60
C HIS A 81 12.42 5.95 8.30
N TYR A 82 11.43 6.85 8.32
CA TYR A 82 11.52 8.13 9.04
C TYR A 82 10.86 7.97 10.41
N THR A 83 11.63 8.10 11.48
CA THR A 83 11.07 8.16 12.84
C THR A 83 11.01 9.61 13.33
N ASN A 84 9.87 9.99 13.91
CA ASN A 84 9.69 11.33 14.46
C ASN A 84 10.33 11.39 15.86
N ARG A 85 11.61 11.77 15.91
CA ARG A 85 12.05 12.73 16.94
C ARG A 85 13.34 13.49 16.64
N ASP A 86 14.30 12.94 15.89
CA ASP A 86 15.60 13.63 15.69
C ASP A 86 16.21 13.42 14.30
N GLY A 87 15.44 12.97 13.31
CA GLY A 87 15.98 12.70 11.96
C GLY A 87 16.93 11.51 11.89
N LEU A 88 16.85 10.57 12.86
CA LEU A 88 17.60 9.32 12.79
C LEU A 88 17.04 8.44 11.65
N ILE A 89 17.92 8.10 10.72
CA ILE A 89 17.67 7.19 9.61
C ILE A 89 17.86 5.78 10.16
N ALA A 90 16.79 4.97 10.20
CA ALA A 90 16.94 3.54 10.42
C ALA A 90 17.27 2.87 9.08
N THR A 91 18.45 2.27 8.96
CA THR A 91 18.89 1.47 7.80
C THR A 91 18.55 -0.01 8.02
N LYS A 92 18.82 -0.83 7.00
CA LYS A 92 18.67 -2.29 7.08
C LYS A 92 19.47 -2.89 8.26
N GLU A 93 20.56 -2.26 8.69
CA GLU A 93 21.35 -2.70 9.84
C GLU A 93 20.67 -2.45 11.20
N ASP A 94 19.73 -1.50 11.28
CA ASP A 94 19.10 -1.09 12.55
C ASP A 94 17.91 -1.97 12.96
N LEU A 95 17.46 -2.87 12.08
CA LEU A 95 16.24 -3.69 12.30
C LEU A 95 16.51 -5.17 12.56
N GLY A 96 17.79 -5.57 12.69
CA GLY A 96 18.21 -6.94 13.01
C GLY A 96 18.54 -7.79 11.80
#